data_AF-A0A6M2DPY1-F1
#
_entry.id   AF-A0A6M2DPY1-F1
#
_cell.length_a   1.000
_cell.length_b   1.000
_cell.length_c   1.000
_cell.angle_alpha   90.00
_cell.angle_beta   90.00
_cell.angle_gamma   90.00
#
_symmetry.space_group_name_H-M   'P 1'
#
loop_
_entity.id
_entity.type
_entity.pdbx_description
1 polymer ?
#
loop_
_entity_poly.entity_id
_entity_poly.type
_entity_poly.pdbx_seq_one_letter_code
_entity_poly.pdbx_strand_id
1 'polypeptide(L)'
;MTMGDEAPVTALVLPVLLRPILSQLERRDRAASQTLRSALTKAESAHPGLSLELVQGILRRAEVNLNVNESILRLQGQVSDTDIVEYKLSRSEDAFQELNRKSAALKRILSRIPDEITDRKTFLETIKEIASAIKKLLDAVNDVSGFLPGTPAKQALEQRKREFVKYSKRFSNTLKEYFKEGQANSVFTSALYLIHQTNQIMITVKNKCE
;
A
#
# COMPACT_ATOMS: atom_id res chain seq x y z
N MET A 1 -16.68 7.53 -15.87
CA MET A 1 -16.06 6.72 -14.79
C MET A 1 -15.21 7.65 -13.95
N THR A 2 -15.77 8.18 -12.87
CA THR A 2 -15.08 9.05 -11.91
C THR A 2 -14.26 8.18 -10.96
N MET A 3 -12.99 7.88 -11.30
CA MET A 3 -12.02 7.34 -10.35
C MET A 3 -11.60 8.46 -9.38
N GLY A 4 -12.48 8.83 -8.46
CA GLY A 4 -12.24 9.81 -7.40
C GLY A 4 -12.91 9.35 -6.12
N ASP A 5 -12.10 9.20 -5.06
CA ASP A 5 -12.51 8.97 -3.66
C ASP A 5 -12.94 7.56 -3.21
N GLU A 6 -12.49 6.49 -3.87
CA GLU A 6 -12.47 5.19 -3.16
C GLU A 6 -11.38 5.19 -2.08
N ALA A 7 -11.79 4.89 -0.84
CA ALA A 7 -10.88 4.85 0.31
C ALA A 7 -9.76 3.83 0.07
N PRO A 8 -8.50 4.16 0.38
CA PRO A 8 -7.35 3.32 0.03
C PRO A 8 -7.40 1.96 0.73
N VAL A 9 -8.11 1.89 1.86
CA VAL A 9 -8.36 0.68 2.62
C VAL A 9 -9.11 -0.39 1.80
N THR A 10 -10.03 0.01 0.91
CA THR A 10 -10.76 -0.87 -0.01
C THR A 10 -9.79 -1.71 -0.83
N ALA A 11 -8.81 -1.04 -1.47
CA ALA A 11 -7.82 -1.69 -2.31
C ALA A 11 -6.75 -2.49 -1.53
N LEU A 12 -6.65 -2.31 -0.21
CA LEU A 12 -5.59 -2.89 0.62
C LEU A 12 -6.06 -4.07 1.47
N VAL A 13 -7.35 -4.19 1.79
CA VAL A 13 -7.89 -5.29 2.62
C VAL A 13 -7.59 -6.66 2.01
N LEU A 14 -7.85 -6.86 0.72
CA LEU A 14 -7.58 -8.13 0.06
C LEU A 14 -6.07 -8.50 0.11
N PRO A 15 -5.13 -7.66 -0.37
CA PRO A 15 -3.72 -8.02 -0.37
C PRO A 15 -3.05 -8.02 1.00
N VAL A 16 -3.46 -7.16 1.94
CA VAL A 16 -2.78 -6.99 3.24
C VAL A 16 -3.36 -7.88 4.34
N LEU A 17 -4.67 -8.17 4.31
CA LEU A 17 -5.33 -8.95 5.36
C LEU A 17 -5.73 -10.34 4.86
N LEU A 18 -6.56 -10.42 3.81
CA LEU A 18 -7.16 -11.69 3.41
C LEU A 18 -6.12 -12.63 2.78
N ARG A 19 -5.23 -12.14 1.92
CA ARG A 19 -4.23 -12.99 1.25
C ARG A 19 -3.27 -13.68 2.23
N PRO A 20 -2.64 -13.00 3.21
CA PRO A 20 -1.80 -13.68 4.20
C PRO A 20 -2.55 -14.78 4.97
N ILE A 21 -3.83 -14.57 5.31
CA ILE A 21 -4.68 -15.59 5.95
C ILE A 21 -4.84 -16.80 5.04
N LEU A 22 -5.11 -16.59 3.75
CA LEU A 22 -5.24 -17.67 2.77
C LEU A 22 -3.91 -18.42 2.54
N SER A 23 -2.78 -17.72 2.54
CA SER A 23 -1.45 -18.36 2.48
C SER A 23 -1.18 -19.24 3.70
N GLN A 24 -1.65 -18.84 4.89
CA GLN A 24 -1.59 -19.69 6.08
C GLN A 24 -2.53 -20.90 5.97
N LEU A 25 -3.73 -20.72 5.42
CA LEU A 25 -4.69 -21.79 5.16
C LEU A 25 -4.14 -22.81 4.14
N GLU A 26 -3.38 -22.37 3.14
CA GLU A 26 -2.81 -23.24 2.11
C GLU A 26 -1.91 -24.35 2.69
N ARG A 27 -1.26 -24.08 3.84
CA ARG A 27 -0.46 -25.07 4.57
C ARG A 27 -1.29 -26.20 5.18
N ARG A 28 -2.59 -25.97 5.38
CA ARG A 28 -3.54 -26.94 5.96
C ARG A 28 -4.43 -27.59 4.90
N ASP A 29 -4.98 -26.76 4.01
CA ASP A 29 -5.84 -27.19 2.92
C ASP A 29 -5.59 -26.31 1.70
N ARG A 30 -4.84 -26.88 0.75
CA ARG A 30 -4.50 -26.20 -0.50
C ARG A 30 -5.72 -25.98 -1.38
N ALA A 31 -6.63 -26.94 -1.47
CA ALA A 31 -7.79 -26.85 -2.36
C ALA A 31 -8.77 -25.77 -1.88
N ALA A 32 -9.07 -25.76 -0.58
CA ALA A 32 -9.91 -24.74 0.02
C ALA A 32 -9.29 -23.33 -0.11
N SER A 33 -7.99 -23.20 0.19
CA SER A 33 -7.29 -21.92 0.06
C SER A 33 -7.34 -21.36 -1.36
N GLN A 34 -7.05 -22.19 -2.37
CA GLN A 34 -7.09 -21.77 -3.77
C GLN A 34 -8.51 -21.40 -4.23
N THR A 35 -9.52 -22.15 -3.80
CA THR A 35 -10.93 -21.87 -4.09
C THR A 35 -11.35 -20.51 -3.52
N LEU A 36 -11.08 -20.26 -2.24
CA LEU A 36 -11.39 -19.00 -1.57
C LEU A 36 -10.63 -17.83 -2.21
N ARG A 37 -9.33 -18.01 -2.49
CA ARG A 37 -8.51 -16.98 -3.14
C ARG A 37 -9.06 -16.58 -4.49
N SER A 38 -9.43 -17.56 -5.33
CA SER A 38 -10.00 -17.30 -6.65
C SER A 38 -11.34 -16.57 -6.55
N ALA A 39 -12.25 -17.06 -5.70
CA ALA A 39 -13.57 -16.46 -5.50
C ALA A 39 -13.49 -15.03 -4.99
N LEU A 40 -12.69 -14.76 -3.95
CA LEU A 40 -12.53 -13.43 -3.37
C LEU A 40 -11.88 -12.45 -4.35
N THR A 41 -10.84 -12.89 -5.09
CA THR A 41 -10.18 -12.05 -6.09
C THR A 41 -11.15 -11.69 -7.23
N LYS A 42 -11.92 -12.68 -7.72
CA LYS A 42 -12.91 -12.45 -8.78
C LYS A 42 -14.04 -11.53 -8.31
N ALA A 43 -14.55 -11.74 -7.10
CA ALA A 43 -15.59 -10.91 -6.52
C ALA A 43 -15.12 -9.46 -6.33
N GLU A 44 -13.93 -9.25 -5.77
CA GLU A 44 -13.33 -7.91 -5.62
C GLU A 44 -13.12 -7.22 -6.98
N SER A 45 -12.67 -7.97 -8.00
CA SER A 45 -12.47 -7.39 -9.33
C SER A 45 -13.78 -6.98 -10.02
N ALA A 46 -14.87 -7.69 -9.73
CA ALA A 46 -16.19 -7.38 -10.27
C ALA A 46 -16.90 -6.27 -9.46
N HIS A 47 -16.66 -6.22 -8.16
CA HIS A 47 -17.28 -5.29 -7.22
C HIS A 47 -16.22 -4.79 -6.22
N PRO A 48 -15.46 -3.73 -6.56
CA PRO A 48 -14.47 -3.14 -5.65
C PRO A 48 -15.09 -2.76 -4.31
N GLY A 49 -14.43 -3.11 -3.21
CA GLY A 49 -14.92 -2.88 -1.84
C GLY A 49 -15.62 -4.06 -1.19
N LEU A 50 -15.99 -5.10 -1.96
CA LEU A 50 -16.65 -6.27 -1.41
C LEU A 50 -15.82 -6.97 -0.31
N SER A 51 -14.50 -7.03 -0.45
CA SER A 51 -13.61 -7.59 0.58
C SER A 51 -13.64 -6.78 1.87
N LEU A 52 -13.71 -5.44 1.76
CA LEU A 52 -13.83 -4.55 2.92
C LEU A 52 -15.18 -4.76 3.61
N GLU A 53 -16.28 -4.79 2.85
CA GLU A 53 -17.62 -5.02 3.39
C GLU A 53 -17.73 -6.37 4.08
N LEU A 54 -17.14 -7.42 3.50
CA LEU A 54 -17.05 -8.75 4.10
C LEU A 54 -16.32 -8.70 5.46
N VAL A 55 -15.13 -8.10 5.50
CA VAL A 55 -14.33 -7.99 6.74
C VAL A 55 -15.08 -7.18 7.79
N GLN A 56 -15.66 -6.04 7.41
CA GLN A 56 -16.47 -5.23 8.33
C GLN A 56 -17.70 -5.99 8.82
N GLY A 57 -18.34 -6.79 7.97
CA GLY A 57 -19.46 -7.66 8.35
C GLY A 57 -19.06 -8.69 9.42
N ILE A 58 -17.88 -9.31 9.26
CA ILE A 58 -17.32 -10.25 10.24
C ILE A 58 -17.03 -9.53 11.56
N LEU A 59 -16.36 -8.37 11.52
CA LEU A 59 -16.01 -7.60 12.72
C LEU A 59 -17.26 -7.15 13.49
N ARG A 60 -18.29 -6.68 12.79
CA ARG A 60 -19.59 -6.32 13.41
C ARG A 60 -20.24 -7.52 14.08
N ARG A 61 -20.23 -8.69 13.44
CA ARG A 61 -20.80 -9.92 14.01
C ARG A 61 -20.02 -10.44 15.21
N ALA A 62 -18.72 -10.17 15.25
CA ALA A 62 -17.84 -10.52 16.37
C ALA A 62 -17.82 -9.44 17.48
N GLU A 63 -18.59 -8.35 17.34
CA GLU A 63 -18.63 -7.22 18.27
C GLU A 63 -17.26 -6.56 18.52
N VAL A 64 -16.37 -6.64 17.52
CA VAL A 64 -15.02 -6.06 17.60
C VAL A 64 -15.05 -4.64 17.04
N ASN A 65 -14.88 -3.64 17.92
CA ASN A 65 -14.74 -2.24 17.53
C ASN A 65 -13.26 -1.89 17.33
N LEU A 66 -12.82 -1.80 16.07
CA LEU A 66 -11.45 -1.43 15.72
C LEU A 66 -11.43 -0.42 14.58
N ASN A 67 -10.38 0.40 14.56
CA ASN A 67 -10.10 1.25 13.41
C ASN A 67 -9.47 0.40 12.30
N VAL A 68 -10.22 0.17 11.22
CA VAL A 68 -9.75 -0.64 10.08
C VAL A 68 -8.56 0.02 9.38
N ASN A 69 -8.52 1.36 9.27
CA ASN A 69 -7.40 2.06 8.64
C ASN A 69 -6.11 1.86 9.44
N GLU A 70 -6.19 2.04 10.75
CA GLU A 70 -5.07 1.80 11.66
C GLU A 70 -4.59 0.35 11.58
N SER A 71 -5.52 -0.61 11.63
CA SER A 71 -5.21 -2.03 11.62
C SER A 71 -4.56 -2.46 10.31
N ILE A 72 -5.09 -2.04 9.16
CA ILE A 72 -4.49 -2.32 7.85
C ILE A 72 -3.12 -1.65 7.71
N LEU A 73 -2.96 -0.42 8.22
CA LEU A 73 -1.68 0.27 8.20
C LEU A 73 -0.62 -0.47 9.01
N ARG A 74 -0.96 -0.96 10.20
CA ARG A 74 -0.06 -1.77 11.05
C ARG A 74 0.29 -3.10 10.38
N LEU A 75 -0.70 -3.80 9.83
CA LEU A 75 -0.52 -5.07 9.14
C LEU A 75 0.35 -4.93 7.89
N GLN A 76 0.32 -3.80 7.19
CA GLN A 76 1.16 -3.54 6.01
C GLN A 76 2.66 -3.76 6.30
N GLY A 77 3.13 -3.46 7.51
CA GLY A 77 4.53 -3.67 7.92
C GLY A 77 4.90 -5.14 8.12
N GLN A 78 3.91 -5.99 8.36
CA GLN A 78 4.07 -7.41 8.63
C GLN A 78 3.95 -8.29 7.39
N VAL A 79 3.37 -7.76 6.30
CA VAL A 79 3.28 -8.51 5.05
C VAL A 79 4.68 -8.72 4.50
N SER A 80 5.11 -9.97 4.36
CA SER A 80 6.44 -10.27 3.85
C SER A 80 6.54 -9.90 2.37
N ASP A 81 7.72 -9.48 1.91
CA ASP A 81 7.97 -9.20 0.49
C ASP A 81 7.75 -10.44 -0.41
N THR A 82 7.72 -11.63 0.20
CA THR A 82 7.35 -12.92 -0.40
C THR A 82 5.83 -13.10 -0.57
N ASP A 83 5.01 -12.50 0.29
CA ASP A 83 3.55 -12.68 0.27
C ASP A 83 2.86 -11.81 -0.78
N ILE A 84 3.51 -10.72 -1.23
CA ILE A 84 2.97 -9.84 -2.27
C ILE A 84 3.72 -9.99 -3.60
N VAL A 85 3.70 -11.21 -4.14
CA VAL A 85 4.21 -11.55 -5.48
C VAL A 85 3.68 -10.60 -6.56
N GLU A 86 2.49 -10.04 -6.37
CA GLU A 86 1.85 -9.14 -7.33
C GLU A 86 2.66 -7.85 -7.56
N TYR A 87 3.27 -7.29 -6.52
CA TYR A 87 3.99 -6.01 -6.62
C TYR A 87 5.50 -6.19 -6.78
N LYS A 88 6.04 -7.38 -6.51
CA LYS A 88 7.46 -7.65 -6.65
C LYS A 88 7.85 -7.73 -8.12
N LEU A 89 8.89 -6.99 -8.49
CA LEU A 89 9.56 -7.05 -9.78
C LEU A 89 10.54 -8.23 -9.77
N SER A 90 10.48 -9.08 -10.79
CA SER A 90 11.28 -10.30 -10.97
C SER A 90 12.63 -10.05 -11.68
N ARG A 91 12.75 -8.91 -12.35
CA ARG A 91 13.95 -8.45 -13.08
C ARG A 91 15.18 -8.32 -12.17
N SER A 92 16.31 -8.89 -12.57
CA SER A 92 17.54 -8.97 -11.75
C SER A 92 18.36 -7.69 -11.75
N GLU A 93 18.09 -6.74 -12.66
CA GLU A 93 18.87 -5.52 -12.77
C GLU A 93 18.74 -4.64 -11.52
N ASP A 94 19.85 -3.99 -11.15
CA ASP A 94 19.98 -3.25 -9.89
C ASP A 94 18.89 -2.18 -9.71
N ALA A 95 18.50 -1.49 -10.78
CA ALA A 95 17.45 -0.47 -10.73
C ALA A 95 16.10 -1.04 -10.26
N PHE A 96 15.72 -2.23 -10.72
CA PHE A 96 14.46 -2.89 -10.35
C PHE A 96 14.53 -3.45 -8.93
N GLN A 97 15.68 -4.02 -8.54
CA GLN A 97 15.90 -4.50 -7.18
C GLN A 97 15.91 -3.35 -6.17
N GLU A 98 16.48 -2.21 -6.54
CA GLU A 98 16.48 -1.03 -5.70
C GLU A 98 15.07 -0.43 -5.55
N LEU A 99 14.29 -0.39 -6.63
CA LEU A 99 12.88 0.01 -6.58
C LEU A 99 12.06 -0.89 -5.63
N ASN A 100 12.24 -2.22 -5.71
CA ASN A 100 11.64 -3.17 -4.76
C ASN A 100 12.01 -2.81 -3.30
N ARG A 101 13.30 -2.62 -3.01
CA ARG A 101 13.79 -2.28 -1.65
C ARG A 101 13.25 -0.96 -1.14
N LYS A 102 13.25 0.11 -1.96
CA LYS A 102 12.75 1.44 -1.56
C LYS A 102 11.24 1.43 -1.34
N SER A 103 10.49 0.73 -2.18
CA SER A 103 9.05 0.52 -2.03
C SER A 103 8.73 -0.19 -0.71
N ALA A 104 9.41 -1.29 -0.41
CA ALA A 104 9.25 -2.02 0.85
C ALA A 104 9.63 -1.17 2.07
N ALA A 105 10.75 -0.46 2.00
CA ALA A 105 11.22 0.40 3.09
C ALA A 105 10.21 1.51 3.42
N LEU A 106 9.67 2.21 2.42
CA LEU A 106 8.66 3.24 2.64
C LEU A 106 7.41 2.66 3.30
N LYS A 107 6.88 1.53 2.81
CA LYS A 107 5.70 0.88 3.38
C LYS A 107 5.92 0.47 4.84
N ARG A 108 7.11 -0.04 5.17
CA ARG A 108 7.48 -0.43 6.54
C ARG A 108 7.62 0.75 7.49
N ILE A 109 8.12 1.89 7.00
CA ILE A 109 8.20 3.12 7.81
C ILE A 109 6.77 3.64 8.08
N LEU A 110 5.92 3.69 7.04
CA LEU A 110 4.53 4.14 7.16
C LEU A 110 3.70 3.27 8.12
N SER A 111 3.96 1.96 8.16
CA SER A 111 3.23 1.04 9.05
C SER A 111 3.49 1.24 10.54
N ARG A 112 4.55 1.98 10.92
CA ARG A 112 4.85 2.30 12.33
C ARG A 112 4.09 3.52 12.85
N ILE A 113 3.43 4.28 11.96
CA ILE A 113 2.68 5.49 12.34
C ILE A 113 1.70 5.21 13.49
N PRO A 114 0.86 4.15 13.47
CA PRO A 114 -0.05 3.86 14.59
C PRO A 114 0.63 3.75 15.95
N ASP A 115 1.85 3.21 15.98
CA ASP A 115 2.61 2.97 17.21
C ASP A 115 3.37 4.22 17.68
N GLU A 116 3.81 5.06 16.75
CA GLU A 116 4.70 6.18 17.03
C GLU A 116 3.97 7.52 17.14
N ILE A 117 2.75 7.65 16.59
CA ILE A 117 1.99 8.92 16.46
C ILE A 117 1.67 9.61 17.80
N THR A 118 1.62 8.86 18.89
CA THR A 118 1.34 9.38 20.24
C THR A 118 2.56 9.98 20.92
N ASP A 119 3.77 9.50 20.61
CA ASP A 119 5.01 10.10 21.11
C ASP A 119 5.54 11.11 20.11
N ARG A 120 5.36 12.40 20.43
CA ARG A 120 5.75 13.50 19.54
C ARG A 120 7.21 13.45 19.11
N LYS A 121 8.13 13.06 20.00
CA LYS A 121 9.56 13.04 19.67
C LYS A 121 9.86 11.95 18.66
N THR A 122 9.42 10.72 18.94
CA THR A 122 9.58 9.59 18.01
C THR A 122 8.87 9.88 16.70
N PHE A 123 7.63 10.38 16.74
CA PHE A 123 6.86 10.66 15.52
C PHE A 123 7.52 11.69 14.59
N LEU A 124 8.17 12.72 15.15
CA LEU A 124 8.93 13.68 14.34
C LEU A 124 10.12 13.03 13.62
N GLU A 125 10.80 12.07 14.25
CA GLU A 125 11.85 11.29 13.59
C GLU A 125 11.25 10.38 12.49
N THR A 126 10.12 9.72 12.77
CA THR A 126 9.38 8.93 11.77
C THR A 126 9.02 9.77 10.54
N ILE A 127 8.56 11.01 10.73
CA ILE A 127 8.23 11.92 9.62
C ILE A 127 9.47 12.23 8.77
N LYS A 128 10.63 12.45 9.39
CA LYS A 128 11.90 12.66 8.66
C LYS A 128 12.30 11.41 7.88
N GLU A 129 12.16 10.23 8.48
CA GLU A 129 12.41 8.96 7.81
C GLU A 129 11.48 8.76 6.61
N ILE A 130 10.18 9.06 6.74
CA ILE A 130 9.20 9.01 5.65
C ILE A 130 9.63 9.95 4.52
N ALA A 131 9.98 11.20 4.82
CA ALA A 131 10.42 12.17 3.81
C ALA A 131 11.66 11.69 3.05
N SER A 132 12.64 11.12 3.77
CA SER A 132 13.84 10.52 3.18
C SER A 132 13.51 9.31 2.30
N ALA A 133 12.62 8.43 2.75
CA ALA A 133 12.19 7.25 2.00
C ALA A 133 11.39 7.61 0.74
N ILE A 134 10.52 8.62 0.81
CA ILE A 134 9.78 9.17 -0.34
C ILE A 134 10.76 9.67 -1.41
N LYS A 135 11.78 10.43 -1.02
CA LYS A 135 12.81 10.91 -1.96
C LYS A 135 13.53 9.74 -2.62
N LYS A 136 14.03 8.79 -1.82
CA LYS A 136 14.74 7.61 -2.32
C LYS A 136 13.87 6.75 -3.27
N LEU A 137 12.57 6.62 -3.00
CA LEU A 137 11.65 5.91 -3.88
C LEU A 137 11.50 6.64 -5.21
N LEU A 138 11.31 7.97 -5.20
CA LEU A 138 11.19 8.78 -6.41
C LEU A 138 12.45 8.74 -7.27
N ASP A 139 13.63 8.75 -6.65
CA ASP A 139 14.91 8.59 -7.34
C ASP A 139 14.98 7.22 -8.04
N ALA A 140 14.66 6.13 -7.33
CA ALA A 140 14.63 4.79 -7.93
C ALA A 140 13.60 4.64 -9.06
N VAL A 141 12.45 5.33 -8.97
CA VAL A 141 11.46 5.38 -10.06
C VAL A 141 12.03 6.05 -11.32
N ASN A 142 12.85 7.10 -11.17
CA ASN A 142 13.51 7.75 -12.30
C ASN A 142 14.52 6.81 -12.96
N ASP A 143 15.29 6.08 -12.16
CA ASP A 143 16.31 5.14 -12.65
C ASP A 143 15.66 4.03 -13.49
N VAL A 144 14.53 3.47 -13.03
CA VAL A 144 13.77 2.45 -13.75
C VAL A 144 13.12 3.01 -15.03
N SER A 145 12.78 4.29 -15.08
CA SER A 145 12.20 4.93 -16.28
C SER A 145 13.11 4.82 -17.52
N GLY A 146 14.43 4.72 -17.32
CA GLY A 146 15.41 4.48 -18.39
C GLY A 146 15.22 3.13 -19.11
N PHE A 147 14.66 2.14 -18.42
CA PHE A 147 14.50 0.76 -18.92
C PHE A 147 13.13 0.50 -19.57
N LEU A 148 12.20 1.46 -19.50
CA LEU A 148 10.85 1.28 -20.05
C LEU A 148 10.84 1.39 -21.58
N PRO A 149 10.14 0.48 -22.29
CA PRO A 149 10.08 0.48 -23.75
C PRO A 149 9.12 1.57 -24.26
N GLY A 150 9.65 2.48 -25.06
CA GLY A 150 8.87 3.49 -25.79
C GLY A 150 8.26 4.60 -24.93
N THR A 151 7.68 5.57 -25.62
CA THR A 151 7.07 6.77 -25.01
C THR A 151 5.83 6.48 -24.14
N PRO A 152 4.90 5.57 -24.52
CA PRO A 152 3.69 5.34 -23.74
C PRO A 152 3.96 4.75 -22.34
N ALA A 153 4.93 3.85 -22.20
CA ALA A 153 5.29 3.26 -20.91
C ALA A 153 5.88 4.31 -19.96
N LYS A 154 6.77 5.17 -20.47
CA LYS A 154 7.36 6.29 -19.72
C LYS A 154 6.31 7.29 -19.27
N GLN A 155 5.35 7.63 -20.14
CA GLN A 155 4.24 8.53 -19.79
C GLN A 155 3.36 7.94 -18.69
N ALA A 156 3.07 6.63 -18.74
CA ALA A 156 2.28 5.96 -17.70
C ALA A 156 3.00 6.00 -16.34
N LEU A 157 4.32 5.75 -16.30
CA LEU A 157 5.11 5.84 -15.06
C LEU A 157 5.17 7.28 -14.53
N GLU A 158 5.38 8.26 -15.40
CA GLU A 158 5.39 9.68 -15.01
C GLU A 158 4.04 10.14 -14.46
N GLN A 159 2.92 9.65 -15.00
CA GLN A 159 1.60 9.91 -14.45
C GLN A 159 1.47 9.37 -13.02
N ARG A 160 1.89 8.11 -12.77
CA ARG A 160 1.89 7.52 -11.42
C ARG A 160 2.79 8.27 -10.44
N LYS A 161 3.95 8.73 -10.90
CA LYS A 161 4.86 9.56 -10.12
C LYS A 161 4.21 10.89 -9.72
N ARG A 162 3.50 11.56 -10.63
CA ARG A 162 2.75 12.80 -10.33
C ARG A 162 1.65 12.57 -9.31
N GLU A 163 0.89 11.49 -9.45
CA GLU A 163 -0.14 11.08 -8.48
C GLU A 163 0.47 10.83 -7.10
N PHE A 164 1.57 10.07 -7.02
CA PHE A 164 2.28 9.83 -5.77
C PHE A 164 2.76 11.13 -5.10
N VAL A 165 3.34 12.06 -5.86
CA VAL A 165 3.74 13.38 -5.35
C VAL A 165 2.54 14.18 -4.83
N LYS A 166 1.39 14.13 -5.51
CA LYS A 166 0.14 14.77 -5.04
C LYS A 166 -0.28 14.22 -3.68
N TYR A 167 -0.28 12.90 -3.49
CA TYR A 167 -0.63 12.29 -2.21
C TYR A 167 0.43 12.51 -1.12
N SER A 168 1.71 12.62 -1.46
CA SER A 168 2.79 13.01 -0.52
C SER A 168 2.60 14.43 0.02
N LYS A 169 2.20 15.37 -0.84
CA LYS A 169 1.82 16.73 -0.41
C LYS A 169 0.57 16.71 0.47
N ARG A 170 -0.45 15.92 0.12
CA ARG A 170 -1.65 15.73 0.94
C ARG A 170 -1.31 15.20 2.33
N PHE A 171 -0.49 14.16 2.41
CA PHE A 171 0.00 13.61 3.69
C PHE A 171 0.71 14.67 4.54
N SER A 172 1.58 15.47 3.93
CA SER A 172 2.26 16.57 4.62
C SER A 172 1.29 17.61 5.18
N ASN A 173 0.21 17.92 4.45
CA ASN A 173 -0.82 18.84 4.93
C ASN A 173 -1.65 18.21 6.07
N THR A 174 -2.02 16.95 5.95
CA THR A 174 -2.73 16.21 7.00
C THR A 174 -1.91 16.11 8.28
N LEU A 175 -0.58 15.98 8.20
CA LEU A 175 0.28 16.06 9.38
C LEU A 175 0.20 17.44 10.06
N LYS A 176 0.17 18.53 9.29
CA LYS A 176 0.02 19.88 9.85
C LYS A 176 -1.32 20.06 10.55
N GLU A 177 -2.39 19.52 9.99
CA GLU A 177 -3.73 19.51 10.59
C GLU A 177 -3.75 18.65 11.86
N TYR A 178 -3.14 17.47 11.83
CA TYR A 178 -3.00 16.60 13.00
C TYR A 178 -2.31 17.29 14.18
N PHE A 179 -1.22 18.02 13.95
CA PHE A 179 -0.55 18.76 15.03
C PHE A 179 -1.39 19.91 15.61
N LYS A 180 -2.48 20.33 14.94
CA LYS A 180 -3.42 21.33 15.44
C LYS A 180 -4.64 20.70 16.11
N GLU A 181 -5.20 19.66 15.51
CA GLU A 181 -6.53 19.11 15.85
C GLU A 181 -6.46 17.74 16.56
N GLY A 182 -5.32 17.05 16.53
CA GLY A 182 -5.12 15.75 17.18
C GLY A 182 -5.81 14.56 16.49
N GLN A 183 -6.40 14.74 15.31
CA GLN A 183 -7.17 13.69 14.62
C GLN A 183 -6.27 12.65 13.94
N ALA A 184 -5.90 11.57 14.64
CA ALA A 184 -4.96 10.56 14.13
C ALA A 184 -5.48 9.76 12.91
N ASN A 185 -6.79 9.52 12.83
CA ASN A 185 -7.38 8.69 11.75
C ASN A 185 -7.18 9.28 10.34
N SER A 186 -7.13 10.61 10.22
CA SER A 186 -6.83 11.28 8.94
C SER A 186 -5.40 10.98 8.48
N VAL A 187 -4.43 10.95 9.42
CA VAL A 187 -3.05 10.58 9.16
C VAL A 187 -2.95 9.13 8.69
N PHE A 188 -3.66 8.20 9.35
CA PHE A 188 -3.70 6.79 8.95
C PHE A 188 -4.22 6.62 7.52
N THR A 189 -5.36 7.26 7.23
CA THR A 189 -5.97 7.24 5.89
C THR A 189 -5.02 7.81 4.84
N SER A 190 -4.35 8.92 5.14
CA SER A 190 -3.40 9.53 4.20
C SER A 190 -2.13 8.71 4.00
N ALA A 191 -1.68 7.97 5.02
CA ALA A 191 -0.56 7.02 4.90
C ALA A 191 -0.94 5.81 4.03
N LEU A 192 -2.16 5.29 4.17
CA LEU A 192 -2.67 4.22 3.32
C LEU A 192 -2.73 4.63 1.84
N TYR A 193 -3.09 5.89 1.55
CA TYR A 193 -3.00 6.42 0.19
C TYR A 193 -1.58 6.36 -0.36
N LEU A 194 -0.56 6.71 0.43
CA LEU A 194 0.83 6.60 0.00
C LEU A 194 1.22 5.16 -0.32
N ILE A 195 0.85 4.20 0.54
CA ILE A 195 1.07 2.77 0.30
C ILE A 195 0.39 2.33 -1.01
N HIS A 196 -0.87 2.72 -1.21
CA HIS A 196 -1.61 2.39 -2.43
C HIS A 196 -0.93 2.95 -3.67
N GLN A 197 -0.52 4.22 -3.65
CA GLN A 197 0.18 4.86 -4.77
C GLN A 197 1.55 4.22 -5.03
N THR A 198 2.28 3.83 -3.99
CA THR A 198 3.52 3.03 -4.13
C THR A 198 3.23 1.71 -4.85
N ASN A 199 2.17 0.99 -4.48
CA ASN A 199 1.81 -0.27 -5.16
C ASN A 199 1.40 -0.03 -6.63
N GLN A 200 0.70 1.08 -6.95
CA GLN A 200 0.35 1.44 -8.32
C GLN A 200 1.59 1.71 -9.21
N ILE A 201 2.62 2.35 -8.65
CA ILE A 201 3.92 2.51 -9.33
C ILE A 201 4.51 1.14 -9.64
N MET A 202 4.58 0.25 -8.65
CA MET A 202 5.15 -1.09 -8.82
C MET A 202 4.42 -1.90 -9.90
N ILE A 203 3.08 -1.91 -9.86
CA ILE A 203 2.23 -2.58 -10.87
C ILE A 203 2.49 -1.99 -12.26
N THR A 204 2.60 -0.67 -12.36
CA THR A 204 2.82 0.00 -13.65
C THR A 204 4.17 -0.37 -14.24
N VAL A 205 5.24 -0.40 -13.43
CA VAL A 205 6.55 -0.86 -13.88
C VAL A 205 6.47 -2.31 -14.32
N LYS A 206 5.88 -3.18 -13.50
CA LYS A 206 5.72 -4.60 -13.79
C LYS A 206 5.04 -4.84 -15.15
N ASN A 207 3.84 -4.29 -15.34
CA ASN A 207 3.05 -4.46 -16.56
C ASN A 207 3.69 -3.87 -17.83
N LYS A 208 4.73 -3.04 -17.69
CA LYS A 208 5.42 -2.41 -18.82
C LYS A 208 6.82 -2.97 -19.06
N CYS A 209 7.33 -3.81 -18.16
CA CYS A 209 8.68 -4.37 -18.20
C CYS A 209 8.73 -5.89 -18.14
N GLU A 210 7.64 -6.56 -17.78
CA GLU A 210 7.43 -8.01 -17.71
C GLU A 210 6.20 -8.41 -18.53
#